data_AF-A0A8S3FAY7-F1
#
_entry.id   AF-A0A8S3FAY7-F1
#
_cell.length_a   1.000
_cell.length_b   1.000
_cell.length_c   1.000
_cell.angle_alpha   90.00
_cell.angle_beta   90.00
_cell.angle_gamma   90.00
#
_symmetry.space_group_name_H-M   'P 1'
#
loop_
_entity.id
_entity.type
_entity.pdbx_description
1 polymer ?
#
loop_
_entity_poly.entity_id
_entity_poly.type
_entity_poly.pdbx_seq_one_letter_code
_entity_poly.pdbx_strand_id
1 'polypeptide(L)'
;MPNQQFHLRDNAFYVDIPKSWDWFFMRNHQRIVFFQDSIHLCTKLRNRLLSSKATMLFGDKLISIGHILQLIGTSSKLNHNLVKSDVLPKDRQNFVSCEKISNEVVLNDLTSIPAFEATKIYLEVQLFTS
;
A
#
# COMPACT_ATOMS: atom_id res chain seq x y z
N MET A 1 -13.03 8.51 -15.75
CA MET A 1 -13.05 8.36 -17.23
C MET A 1 -11.63 8.04 -17.71
N PRO A 2 -11.23 6.76 -17.87
CA PRO A 2 -9.83 6.39 -18.14
C PRO A 2 -9.33 6.68 -19.57
N ASN A 3 -10.21 7.07 -20.50
CA ASN A 3 -9.88 7.19 -21.93
C ASN A 3 -9.96 8.63 -22.47
N GLN A 4 -10.07 9.65 -21.62
CA GLN A 4 -10.05 11.03 -22.08
C GLN A 4 -8.61 11.54 -22.15
N GLN A 5 -8.15 11.83 -23.39
CA GLN A 5 -6.84 12.41 -23.67
C GLN A 5 -6.85 13.91 -23.31
N PHE A 6 -6.93 14.22 -22.00
CA PHE A 6 -6.99 15.61 -21.50
C PHE A 6 -5.79 16.45 -21.92
N HIS A 7 -4.64 15.82 -22.18
CA HIS A 7 -3.43 16.47 -22.70
C HIS A 7 -3.56 16.98 -24.14
N LEU A 8 -4.58 16.56 -24.89
CA LEU A 8 -4.86 17.03 -26.26
C LEU A 8 -5.90 18.15 -26.32
N ARG A 9 -6.39 18.62 -25.17
CA ARG A 9 -7.42 19.64 -25.08
C ARG A 9 -6.89 20.80 -24.25
N ASP A 10 -6.48 21.87 -24.92
CA ASP A 10 -5.92 23.08 -24.28
C ASP A 10 -6.87 23.68 -23.21
N ASN A 11 -8.19 23.49 -23.40
CA ASN A 11 -9.21 23.99 -22.50
C ASN A 11 -9.76 22.95 -21.51
N ALA A 12 -9.16 21.76 -21.40
CA ALA A 12 -9.67 20.68 -20.55
C ALA A 12 -9.81 21.07 -19.07
N PHE A 13 -9.03 22.06 -18.63
CA PHE A 13 -8.99 22.53 -17.25
C PHE A 13 -9.45 23.97 -17.09
N TYR A 14 -10.04 24.54 -18.15
CA TYR A 14 -10.63 25.87 -18.12
C TYR A 14 -12.12 25.79 -17.84
N VAL A 15 -12.56 26.58 -16.85
CA VAL A 15 -13.97 26.77 -16.53
C VAL A 15 -14.31 28.23 -16.80
N ASP A 16 -15.34 28.45 -17.63
CA ASP A 16 -15.87 29.79 -17.84
C ASP A 16 -16.73 30.20 -16.64
N ILE A 17 -16.24 31.17 -15.89
CA ILE A 17 -16.91 31.67 -14.68
C ILE A 17 -17.55 33.01 -15.05
N PRO A 18 -18.89 33.13 -14.97
CA PRO A 18 -19.57 34.38 -15.26
C PRO A 18 -19.07 35.51 -14.37
N LYS A 19 -18.74 36.66 -14.98
CA LYS A 19 -18.29 37.86 -14.25
C LYS A 19 -19.31 38.40 -13.24
N SER A 20 -20.59 38.06 -13.42
CA SER A 20 -21.67 38.41 -12.50
C SER A 20 -21.67 37.57 -11.22
N TRP A 21 -20.83 36.54 -11.11
CA TRP A 21 -20.70 35.70 -9.93
C TRP A 21 -19.56 36.21 -9.03
N ASP A 22 -19.70 37.45 -8.58
CA ASP A 22 -18.81 38.11 -7.62
C ASP A 22 -18.68 37.37 -6.28
N TRP A 23 -19.68 36.57 -5.92
CA TRP A 23 -19.70 35.69 -4.76
C TRP A 23 -18.96 34.34 -4.96
N PHE A 24 -18.59 33.97 -6.19
CA PHE A 24 -18.03 32.65 -6.49
C PHE A 24 -16.50 32.68 -6.58
N PHE A 25 -15.84 32.17 -5.53
CA PHE A 25 -14.38 32.19 -5.43
C PHE A 25 -13.75 30.91 -5.98
N MET A 26 -13.53 30.87 -7.30
CA MET A 26 -12.78 29.82 -7.98
C MET A 26 -11.93 30.43 -9.10
N ARG A 27 -10.72 29.90 -9.35
CA ARG A 27 -9.92 30.34 -10.50
C ARG A 27 -10.47 29.71 -11.79
N ASN A 28 -10.37 30.42 -12.92
CA ASN A 28 -10.81 29.92 -14.22
C ASN A 28 -9.95 28.75 -14.75
N HIS A 29 -8.75 28.56 -14.22
CA HIS A 29 -7.88 27.44 -14.55
C HIS A 29 -7.69 26.50 -13.34
N GLN A 30 -8.05 25.24 -13.54
CA GLN A 30 -7.97 24.18 -12.54
C GLN A 30 -6.68 23.39 -12.69
N ARG A 31 -6.01 23.08 -11.57
CA ARG A 31 -4.91 22.11 -11.56
C ARG A 31 -5.49 20.78 -11.09
N ILE A 32 -5.48 19.76 -11.95
CA ILE A 32 -5.94 18.43 -11.60
C ILE A 32 -4.73 17.54 -11.36
N VAL A 33 -4.67 16.92 -10.19
CA VAL A 33 -3.68 15.91 -9.84
C VAL A 33 -4.42 14.59 -9.64
N PHE A 34 -4.02 13.58 -10.41
CA PHE A 34 -4.52 12.23 -10.23
C PHE A 34 -3.58 11.48 -9.30
N PHE A 35 -4.13 10.90 -8.24
CA PHE A 35 -3.41 10.00 -7.34
C PHE A 35 -4.17 8.69 -7.21
N GLN A 36 -3.45 7.61 -6.93
CA GLN A 36 -4.09 6.35 -6.57
C GLN A 36 -4.46 6.36 -5.09
N ASP A 37 -5.50 5.60 -4.77
CA ASP A 37 -5.88 5.32 -3.40
C ASP A 37 -4.80 4.47 -2.71
N SER A 38 -4.22 5.01 -1.64
CA SER A 38 -3.16 4.39 -0.82
C SER A 38 -3.61 3.08 -0.17
N ILE A 39 -4.84 3.03 0.37
CA ILE A 39 -5.41 1.84 1.01
C ILE A 39 -5.51 0.70 0.00
N HIS A 40 -5.94 1.01 -1.22
CA HIS A 40 -6.01 0.04 -2.31
C HIS A 40 -4.63 -0.41 -2.81
N LEU A 41 -3.62 0.46 -2.76
CA LEU A 41 -2.23 0.08 -3.05
C LEU A 41 -1.70 -0.89 -1.98
N CYS A 42 -1.88 -0.60 -0.70
CA CYS A 42 -1.43 -1.46 0.40
C CYS A 42 -2.08 -2.85 0.34
N THR A 43 -3.39 -2.93 0.11
CA THR A 43 -4.09 -4.21 -0.01
C THR A 43 -3.63 -5.01 -1.24
N LYS A 44 -3.30 -4.35 -2.36
CA LYS A 44 -2.68 -5.01 -3.53
C LYS A 44 -1.29 -5.56 -3.21
N LEU A 45 -0.43 -4.79 -2.53
CA LEU A 45 0.91 -5.23 -2.14
C LEU A 45 0.85 -6.45 -1.21
N ARG A 46 -0.03 -6.44 -0.20
CA ARG A 46 -0.27 -7.61 0.66
C ARG A 46 -0.83 -8.79 -0.14
N ASN A 47 -1.83 -8.58 -1.00
CA ASN A 47 -2.40 -9.67 -1.82
C ASN A 47 -1.35 -10.29 -2.75
N ARG A 48 -0.38 -9.48 -3.21
CA ARG A 48 0.75 -9.94 -3.99
C ARG A 48 1.70 -10.81 -3.16
N LEU A 49 1.99 -10.41 -1.92
CA LEU A 49 2.78 -11.19 -0.96
C LEU A 49 2.14 -12.57 -0.64
N LEU A 50 0.81 -12.65 -0.66
CA LEU A 50 0.05 -13.90 -0.47
C LEU A 50 -0.08 -14.76 -1.72
N SER A 51 0.29 -14.25 -2.89
CA SER A 51 0.07 -14.94 -4.15
C SER A 51 1.16 -15.98 -4.40
N SER A 52 0.76 -17.24 -4.64
CA SER A 52 1.67 -18.29 -5.10
C SER A 52 2.03 -18.19 -6.59
N LYS A 53 1.48 -17.20 -7.32
CA LYS A 53 1.61 -17.10 -8.78
C LYS A 53 2.97 -16.59 -9.25
N ALA A 54 3.73 -15.91 -8.39
CA ALA A 54 5.03 -15.38 -8.76
C ALA A 54 5.92 -15.24 -7.53
N THR A 55 7.16 -15.68 -7.68
CA THR A 55 8.22 -15.42 -6.71
C THR A 55 8.54 -13.94 -6.70
N MET A 56 8.65 -13.37 -5.50
CA MET A 56 9.06 -11.99 -5.31
C MET A 56 10.47 -11.96 -4.73
N LEU A 57 11.33 -11.16 -5.34
CA LEU A 57 12.72 -10.99 -4.92
C LEU A 57 13.02 -9.51 -4.73
N PHE A 58 13.86 -9.19 -3.76
CA PHE A 58 14.53 -7.90 -3.65
C PHE A 58 16.03 -8.14 -3.88
N GLY A 59 16.49 -7.86 -5.10
CA GLY A 59 17.79 -8.36 -5.55
C GLY A 59 17.77 -9.88 -5.65
N ASP A 60 18.64 -10.54 -4.89
CA ASP A 60 18.75 -12.01 -4.76
C ASP A 60 18.00 -12.59 -3.55
N LYS A 61 17.41 -11.74 -2.71
CA LYS A 61 16.74 -12.15 -1.47
C LYS A 61 15.25 -12.37 -1.67
N LEU A 62 14.73 -13.46 -1.11
CA LEU A 62 13.32 -13.84 -1.21
C LEU A 62 12.42 -12.93 -0.36
N ILE A 63 11.32 -12.47 -0.94
CA ILE A 63 10.19 -11.88 -0.23
C ILE A 63 9.12 -12.95 -0.10
N SER A 64 8.71 -13.27 1.13
CA SER A 64 7.75 -14.33 1.39
C SER A 64 6.89 -14.04 2.62
N ILE A 65 5.58 -14.35 2.50
CA ILE A 65 4.68 -14.41 3.65
C ILE A 65 5.09 -15.51 4.64
N GLY A 66 5.81 -16.53 4.16
CA GLY A 66 6.35 -17.61 4.98
C GLY A 66 7.27 -17.11 6.08
N HIS A 67 8.00 -16.00 5.86
CA HIS A 67 8.85 -15.38 6.88
C HIS A 67 8.02 -14.85 8.06
N ILE A 68 6.84 -14.26 7.78
CA ILE A 68 5.92 -13.77 8.82
C ILE A 68 5.25 -14.95 9.54
N LEU A 69 4.87 -16.00 8.80
CA LEU A 69 4.30 -17.21 9.40
C LEU A 69 5.32 -17.96 10.27
N GLN A 70 6.60 -17.95 9.88
CA GLN A 70 7.68 -18.49 10.68
C GLN A 70 7.88 -17.68 11.96
N LEU A 71 7.87 -16.34 11.86
CA LEU A 71 7.88 -15.45 13.03
C LEU A 71 6.80 -15.85 14.05
N ILE A 72 5.54 -15.96 13.62
CA ILE A 72 4.42 -16.37 14.47
C ILE A 72 4.64 -17.75 15.12
N GLY A 73 5.36 -18.65 14.45
CA GLY A 73 5.67 -19.98 14.97
C GLY A 73 6.84 -20.02 15.94
N THR A 74 7.78 -19.08 15.85
CA THR A 74 9.04 -19.11 16.61
C THR A 74 9.11 -18.10 17.75
N SER A 75 8.49 -16.93 17.62
CA SER A 75 8.47 -15.89 18.65
C SER A 75 7.19 -15.95 19.50
N SER A 76 7.28 -15.47 20.74
CA SER A 76 6.12 -15.35 21.61
C SER A 76 5.10 -14.38 21.02
N LYS A 77 3.81 -14.78 21.01
CA LYS A 77 2.70 -13.91 20.59
C LYS A 77 2.67 -12.58 21.34
N LEU A 78 3.16 -12.55 22.58
CA LEU A 78 3.21 -11.32 23.39
C LEU A 78 4.16 -10.27 22.81
N ASN A 79 5.11 -10.66 21.95
CA ASN A 79 6.06 -9.75 21.33
C ASN A 79 5.40 -9.03 20.15
N HIS A 80 4.88 -9.78 19.17
CA HIS A 80 4.39 -9.22 17.90
C HIS A 80 2.86 -9.07 17.81
N ASN A 81 2.09 -9.68 18.72
CA ASN A 81 0.62 -9.68 18.75
C ASN A 81 -0.09 -10.15 17.45
N LEU A 82 0.62 -10.87 16.58
CA LEU A 82 0.06 -11.43 15.35
C LEU A 82 -0.53 -12.83 15.57
N VAL A 83 -1.64 -13.11 14.91
CA VAL A 83 -2.16 -14.47 14.71
C VAL A 83 -2.24 -14.82 13.22
N LYS A 84 -2.33 -16.10 12.88
CA LYS A 84 -2.36 -16.57 11.48
C LYS A 84 -3.47 -15.91 10.65
N SER A 85 -4.63 -15.61 11.24
CA SER A 85 -5.73 -14.93 10.56
C SER A 85 -5.45 -13.46 10.21
N ASP A 86 -4.50 -12.82 10.88
CA ASP A 86 -4.05 -11.46 10.55
C ASP A 86 -3.16 -11.44 9.31
N VAL A 87 -2.42 -12.53 9.09
CA VAL A 87 -1.50 -12.71 7.95
C VAL A 87 -2.22 -13.28 6.73
N LEU A 88 -3.16 -14.21 6.95
CA LEU A 88 -3.93 -14.91 5.93
C LEU A 88 -5.40 -14.48 5.99
N PRO A 89 -5.74 -13.21 5.72
CA PRO A 89 -7.13 -12.77 5.76
C PRO A 89 -7.94 -13.44 4.65
N LYS A 90 -9.18 -13.83 4.97
CA LYS A 90 -10.15 -14.27 3.96
C LYS A 90 -10.58 -13.12 3.04
N ASP A 91 -10.71 -11.93 3.63
CA ASP A 91 -11.07 -10.71 2.92
C ASP A 91 -9.86 -10.04 2.27
N ARG A 92 -9.90 -9.93 0.94
CA ARG A 92 -8.85 -9.30 0.12
C ARG A 92 -8.81 -7.79 0.22
N GLN A 93 -9.80 -7.14 0.84
CA GLN A 93 -9.85 -5.69 1.06
C GLN A 93 -9.48 -5.28 2.49
N ASN A 94 -9.18 -6.25 3.37
CA ASN A 94 -8.91 -5.99 4.78
C ASN A 94 -7.64 -5.13 4.98
N PHE A 95 -7.78 -3.83 5.13
CA PHE A 95 -6.63 -2.94 5.35
C PHE A 95 -5.98 -3.15 6.73
N VAL A 96 -6.77 -3.50 7.75
CA VAL A 96 -6.26 -3.76 9.11
C VAL A 96 -5.18 -4.86 9.14
N SER A 97 -5.34 -5.89 8.31
CA SER A 97 -4.32 -6.93 8.13
C SER A 97 -3.01 -6.35 7.59
N CYS A 98 -3.07 -5.37 6.69
CA CYS A 98 -1.91 -4.67 6.15
C CYS A 98 -1.18 -3.87 7.24
N GLU A 99 -1.92 -3.16 8.09
CA GLU A 99 -1.37 -2.39 9.21
C GLU A 99 -0.70 -3.30 10.24
N LYS A 100 -1.35 -4.42 10.60
CA LYS A 100 -0.83 -5.36 11.58
C LYS A 100 0.50 -5.97 11.15
N ILE A 101 0.60 -6.49 9.92
CA ILE A 101 1.82 -7.16 9.46
C ILE A 101 2.98 -6.18 9.21
N SER A 102 2.66 -4.90 9.00
CA SER A 102 3.66 -3.85 8.77
C SER A 102 3.94 -3.02 10.03
N ASN A 103 3.42 -3.43 11.20
CA ASN A 103 3.65 -2.73 12.45
C ASN A 103 5.14 -2.74 12.83
N GLU A 104 5.65 -1.64 13.39
CA GLU A 104 7.05 -1.49 13.81
C GLU A 104 7.57 -2.65 14.66
N VAL A 105 6.75 -3.19 15.56
CA VAL A 105 7.15 -4.32 16.41
C VAL A 105 7.41 -5.57 15.58
N VAL A 106 6.59 -5.83 14.57
CA VAL A 106 6.78 -6.94 13.63
C VAL A 106 8.03 -6.73 12.78
N LEU A 107 8.27 -5.51 12.31
CA LEU A 107 9.46 -5.16 11.52
C LEU A 107 10.76 -5.30 12.32
N ASN A 108 10.73 -4.92 13.60
CA ASN A 108 11.84 -5.12 14.53
C ASN A 108 12.12 -6.61 14.76
N ASP A 109 11.07 -7.42 14.93
CA ASP A 109 11.20 -8.86 15.08
C ASP A 109 11.79 -9.52 13.81
N LEU A 110 11.40 -9.07 12.61
CA LEU A 110 11.99 -9.53 11.35
C LEU A 110 13.47 -9.18 11.21
N THR A 111 13.93 -8.08 11.82
CA THR A 111 15.34 -7.64 11.79
C THR A 111 16.27 -8.64 12.48
N SER A 112 15.73 -9.43 13.42
CA SER A 112 16.51 -10.43 14.15
C SER A 112 16.95 -11.62 13.27
N ILE A 113 16.41 -11.74 12.06
CA ILE A 113 16.68 -12.86 11.15
C ILE A 113 17.16 -12.31 9.80
N PRO A 114 18.47 -12.37 9.48
CA PRO A 114 19.03 -11.76 8.26
C PRO A 114 18.39 -12.25 6.95
N ALA A 115 17.90 -13.49 6.93
CA ALA A 115 17.20 -14.06 5.76
C ALA A 115 15.88 -13.35 5.44
N PHE A 116 15.30 -12.61 6.39
CA PHE A 116 13.99 -11.97 6.25
C PHE A 116 14.06 -10.51 5.84
N GLU A 117 15.27 -9.96 5.66
CA GLU A 117 15.52 -8.56 5.36
C GLU A 117 14.72 -8.03 4.16
N ALA A 118 14.61 -8.82 3.08
CA ALA A 118 13.84 -8.42 1.92
C ALA A 118 12.33 -8.34 2.20
N THR A 119 11.79 -9.25 3.01
CA THR A 119 10.39 -9.17 3.45
C THR A 119 10.16 -7.92 4.31
N LYS A 120 11.10 -7.59 5.20
CA LYS A 120 11.03 -6.37 6.02
C LYS A 120 10.97 -5.12 5.14
N ILE A 121 11.93 -4.94 4.23
CA ILE A 121 11.98 -3.78 3.32
C ILE A 121 10.68 -3.67 2.51
N TYR A 122 10.14 -4.81 2.04
CA TYR A 122 8.87 -4.82 1.32
C TYR A 122 7.71 -4.29 2.15
N LEU A 123 7.64 -4.65 3.44
CA LEU A 123 6.60 -4.18 4.37
C LEU A 123 6.82 -2.72 4.78
N GLU A 124 8.07 -2.25 4.88
CA GLU A 124 8.40 -0.84 5.13
C GLU A 124 7.92 0.05 3.98
N VAL A 125 8.12 -0.37 2.72
CA VAL A 125 7.57 0.34 1.55
C VAL A 125 6.06 0.47 1.65
N GLN A 126 5.38 -0.54 2.19
CA GLN A 126 3.93 -0.52 2.39
C GLN A 126 3.49 0.55 3.40
N LEU A 127 4.25 0.79 4.47
CA LEU A 127 4.01 1.88 5.43
C LEU A 127 4.16 3.27 4.82
N PHE A 128 5.17 3.48 3.98
CA PHE A 128 5.35 4.79 3.30
C PHE A 128 4.23 5.09 2.30
N THR A 129 3.46 4.08 1.90
CA THR A 129 2.32 4.23 0.99
C THR A 129 0.97 4.38 1.69
N SER A 130 0.88 4.23 3.02
CA SER A 130 -0.33 4.41 3.83
C SER A 130 -0.38 5.77 4.51
#